data_AF-A0A1H3N124-F1
#
_entry.id   AF-A0A1H3N124-F1
#
_cell.length_a   1.000
_cell.length_b   1.000
_cell.length_c   1.000
_cell.angle_alpha   90.00
_cell.angle_beta   90.00
_cell.angle_gamma   90.00
#
_symmetry.space_group_name_H-M   'P 1'
#
loop_
_entity.id
_entity.type
_entity.pdbx_description
1 polymer ?
#
loop_
_entity_poly.entity_id
_entity_poly.type
_entity_poly.pdbx_seq_one_letter_code
_entity_poly.pdbx_strand_id
1 'polypeptide(L)'
;MASQYSTQIYLDLDGALTSTASMLQIPSVNLQIWGPRLRFSAPISEIENFYSEIKPYLRPFILYGSGDFHHLSAVWMRRIQEPFSLLSFDNHPDWDIRPPRWCCGGWVNRALEYRWLESAQVWGCSNFELNWPHNLFTPRKVLQSGRLQIFSWKERYPKLSICREGAGL
;
A
#
# COMPACT_ATOMS: atom_id res chain seq x y z
N MET A 1 15.00 -30.69 9.16
CA MET A 1 13.61 -30.76 8.65
C MET A 1 13.09 -29.34 8.43
N ALA A 2 13.54 -28.63 7.38
CA ALA A 2 13.09 -27.27 7.07
C ALA A 2 12.37 -27.30 5.72
N SER A 3 11.07 -27.58 5.73
CA SER A 3 10.16 -27.36 4.60
C SER A 3 8.74 -27.61 5.08
N GLN A 4 7.94 -26.55 5.23
CA GLN A 4 6.50 -26.71 5.00
C GLN A 4 5.73 -25.45 4.61
N TYR A 5 6.30 -24.24 4.72
CA TYR A 5 5.60 -23.03 4.27
C TYR A 5 6.52 -22.09 3.49
N SER A 6 6.17 -21.86 2.22
CA SER A 6 6.74 -20.81 1.39
C SER A 6 6.59 -19.44 2.08
N THR A 7 7.65 -18.63 2.09
CA THR A 7 7.64 -17.24 2.60
C THR A 7 7.01 -16.27 1.60
N GLN A 8 6.68 -16.76 0.41
CA GLN A 8 6.08 -16.03 -0.70
C GLN A 8 4.74 -16.64 -1.08
N ILE A 9 3.81 -15.78 -1.50
CA ILE A 9 2.50 -16.19 -2.03
C ILE A 9 2.08 -15.22 -3.13
N TYR A 10 1.38 -15.75 -4.14
CA TYR A 10 0.66 -14.96 -5.13
C TYR A 10 -0.85 -15.03 -4.83
N LEU A 11 -1.46 -13.89 -4.51
CA LEU A 11 -2.91 -13.75 -4.34
C LEU A 11 -3.50 -13.26 -5.66
N ASP A 12 -4.07 -14.18 -6.44
CA ASP A 12 -4.51 -13.93 -7.81
C ASP A 12 -5.89 -13.25 -7.84
N LEU A 13 -5.91 -11.93 -8.00
CA LEU A 13 -7.14 -11.13 -7.98
C LEU A 13 -7.75 -10.90 -9.38
N ASP A 14 -6.97 -11.04 -10.44
CA ASP A 14 -7.41 -10.73 -11.81
C ASP A 14 -6.61 -11.41 -12.93
N GLY A 15 -5.72 -12.35 -12.60
CA GLY A 15 -4.88 -13.06 -13.56
C GLY A 15 -3.67 -12.28 -14.07
N ALA A 16 -3.46 -11.03 -13.66
CA ALA A 16 -2.43 -10.16 -14.26
C ALA A 16 -1.00 -10.69 -14.12
N LEU A 17 -0.71 -11.42 -13.04
CA LEU A 17 0.64 -11.89 -12.72
C LEU A 17 0.78 -13.41 -12.76
N THR A 18 -0.21 -14.14 -13.29
CA THR A 18 -0.22 -15.62 -13.31
C THR A 18 1.01 -16.20 -14.02
N SER A 19 1.35 -15.67 -15.20
CA SER A 19 2.53 -16.11 -15.95
C SER A 19 3.84 -15.86 -15.17
N THR A 20 3.95 -14.69 -14.53
CA THR A 20 5.12 -14.31 -13.72
C THR A 20 5.22 -15.20 -12.47
N ALA A 21 4.12 -15.42 -11.76
CA ALA A 21 4.09 -16.29 -10.59
C ALA A 21 4.48 -17.74 -10.94
N SER A 22 3.98 -18.25 -12.07
CA SER A 22 4.35 -19.58 -12.58
C SER A 22 5.84 -19.67 -12.94
N MET A 23 6.37 -18.66 -13.63
CA MET A 23 7.79 -18.60 -13.99
C MET A 23 8.70 -18.58 -12.76
N LEU A 24 8.30 -17.82 -11.74
CA LEU A 24 9.04 -17.68 -10.47
C LEU A 24 8.73 -18.79 -9.46
N GLN A 25 7.88 -19.76 -9.81
CA GLN A 25 7.45 -20.86 -8.93
C GLN A 25 6.89 -20.35 -7.59
N ILE A 26 6.18 -19.22 -7.61
CA ILE A 26 5.49 -18.67 -6.44
C ILE A 26 4.16 -19.40 -6.28
N PRO A 27 3.88 -20.04 -5.12
CA PRO A 27 2.58 -20.66 -4.89
C PRO A 27 1.45 -19.65 -4.98
N SER A 28 0.33 -20.03 -5.61
CA SER A 28 -0.79 -19.13 -5.87
C SER A 28 -2.08 -19.53 -5.17
N VAL A 29 -2.91 -18.55 -4.84
CA VAL A 29 -4.29 -18.71 -4.38
C VAL A 29 -5.19 -17.95 -5.36
N ASN A 30 -6.16 -18.65 -5.96
CA ASN A 30 -7.14 -18.00 -6.83
C ASN A 30 -8.16 -17.23 -5.99
N LEU A 31 -8.19 -15.92 -6.16
CA LEU A 31 -9.09 -14.98 -5.48
C LEU A 31 -9.79 -14.07 -6.50
N GLN A 32 -9.89 -14.48 -7.77
CA GLN A 32 -10.44 -13.63 -8.84
C GLN A 32 -11.91 -13.27 -8.61
N ILE A 33 -12.63 -14.06 -7.82
CA ILE A 33 -13.99 -13.73 -7.37
C ILE A 33 -14.05 -12.44 -6.55
N TRP A 34 -12.95 -12.06 -5.89
CA TRP A 34 -12.82 -10.80 -5.15
C TRP A 34 -12.42 -9.63 -6.04
N GLY A 35 -11.78 -9.87 -7.19
CA GLY A 35 -11.25 -8.83 -8.07
C GLY A 35 -12.25 -7.70 -8.36
N PRO A 36 -13.42 -7.98 -8.96
CA PRO A 36 -14.41 -6.95 -9.27
C PRO A 36 -14.95 -6.19 -8.05
N ARG A 37 -14.91 -6.81 -6.86
CA ARG A 37 -15.45 -6.24 -5.61
C ARG A 37 -14.45 -5.31 -4.91
N LEU A 38 -13.16 -5.50 -5.19
CA LEU A 38 -12.07 -4.79 -4.53
C LEU A 38 -11.38 -3.77 -5.43
N ARG A 39 -11.54 -3.87 -6.76
CA ARG A 39 -10.78 -3.04 -7.70
C ARG A 39 -11.01 -1.54 -7.48
N PHE A 40 -9.93 -0.76 -7.42
CA PHE A 40 -9.85 0.67 -7.10
C PHE A 40 -10.27 1.07 -5.69
N SER A 41 -11.40 0.53 -5.21
CA SER A 41 -11.97 0.84 -3.90
C SER A 41 -12.99 -0.21 -3.48
N ALA A 42 -13.24 -0.30 -2.17
CA ALA A 42 -14.25 -1.20 -1.61
C ALA A 42 -14.90 -0.62 -0.34
N PRO A 43 -16.13 -1.02 0.01
CA PRO A 43 -16.69 -0.74 1.33
C PRO A 43 -15.96 -1.56 2.41
N ILE A 44 -16.02 -1.09 3.66
CA ILE A 44 -15.32 -1.73 4.79
C ILE A 44 -15.74 -3.20 4.95
N SER A 45 -17.03 -3.52 4.79
CA SER A 45 -17.54 -4.88 4.90
C SER A 45 -16.87 -5.85 3.92
N GLU A 46 -16.63 -5.40 2.68
CA GLU A 46 -15.95 -6.20 1.65
C GLU A 46 -14.49 -6.43 2.02
N ILE A 47 -13.80 -5.39 2.53
CA ILE A 47 -12.42 -5.50 3.00
C ILE A 47 -12.29 -6.47 4.18
N GLU A 48 -13.21 -6.42 5.15
CA GLU A 48 -13.16 -7.32 6.32
C GLU A 48 -13.53 -8.76 5.96
N ASN A 49 -14.49 -8.96 5.06
CA ASN A 49 -14.82 -10.30 4.55
C ASN A 49 -13.61 -10.89 3.79
N PHE A 50 -13.02 -10.10 2.90
CA PHE A 50 -11.82 -10.48 2.17
C PHE A 50 -10.64 -10.79 3.11
N TYR A 51 -10.37 -9.92 4.09
CA TYR A 51 -9.31 -10.14 5.07
C TYR A 51 -9.50 -11.45 5.84
N SER A 52 -10.73 -11.76 6.23
CA SER A 52 -11.06 -13.00 6.95
C SER A 52 -10.73 -14.24 6.12
N GLU A 53 -10.97 -14.20 4.81
CA GLU A 53 -10.64 -15.29 3.89
C GLU A 53 -9.13 -15.42 3.67
N ILE A 54 -8.42 -14.30 3.48
CA ILE A 54 -7.01 -14.33 3.08
C ILE A 54 -6.01 -14.44 4.24
N LYS A 55 -6.46 -14.20 5.48
CA LYS A 55 -5.61 -14.25 6.69
C LYS A 55 -4.72 -15.50 6.79
N PRO A 56 -5.20 -16.74 6.49
CA PRO A 56 -4.36 -17.94 6.52
C PRO A 56 -3.25 -17.97 5.45
N TYR A 57 -3.45 -17.23 4.36
CA TYR A 57 -2.52 -17.19 3.22
C TYR A 57 -1.47 -16.09 3.32
N LEU A 58 -1.62 -15.11 4.23
CA LEU A 58 -0.66 -14.02 4.38
C LEU A 58 0.75 -14.55 4.66
N ARG A 59 1.73 -14.04 3.90
CA ARG A 59 3.16 -14.37 4.00
C ARG A 59 4.02 -13.10 4.06
N PRO A 60 5.30 -13.20 4.46
CA PRO A 60 6.22 -12.07 4.41
C PRO A 60 6.29 -11.38 3.04
N PHE A 61 6.31 -12.17 1.96
CA PHE A 61 6.30 -11.65 0.60
C PHE A 61 4.97 -12.00 -0.07
N ILE A 62 4.28 -10.97 -0.57
CA ILE A 62 2.98 -11.12 -1.24
C ILE A 62 3.04 -10.44 -2.59
N LEU A 63 2.84 -11.24 -3.63
CA LEU A 63 2.53 -10.75 -4.97
C LEU A 63 1.00 -10.75 -5.12
N TYR A 64 0.40 -9.72 -5.72
CA TYR A 64 -1.06 -9.66 -5.83
C TYR A 64 -1.52 -8.74 -6.96
N GLY A 65 -2.54 -9.18 -7.70
CA GLY A 65 -3.33 -8.40 -8.68
C GLY A 65 -2.55 -7.49 -9.65
N SER A 66 -3.29 -6.63 -10.35
CA SER A 66 -2.74 -5.47 -11.04
C SER A 66 -2.68 -4.24 -10.12
N GLY A 67 -2.13 -3.12 -10.62
CA GLY A 67 -1.88 -1.92 -9.81
C GLY A 67 -3.15 -1.29 -9.22
N ASP A 68 -4.32 -1.53 -9.79
CA ASP A 68 -5.59 -1.02 -9.27
C ASP A 68 -6.09 -1.71 -7.98
N PHE A 69 -5.29 -2.62 -7.41
CA PHE A 69 -5.51 -3.23 -6.10
C PHE A 69 -4.56 -2.73 -5.01
N HIS A 70 -3.69 -1.75 -5.28
CA HIS A 70 -2.60 -1.37 -4.38
C HIS A 70 -3.06 -0.92 -2.98
N HIS A 71 -4.30 -0.44 -2.83
CA HIS A 71 -4.89 -0.09 -1.54
C HIS A 71 -4.97 -1.26 -0.56
N LEU A 72 -4.98 -2.49 -1.06
CA LEU A 72 -4.93 -3.69 -0.24
C LEU A 72 -3.59 -3.86 0.51
N SER A 73 -2.57 -3.06 0.19
CA SER A 73 -1.32 -2.94 0.99
C SER A 73 -1.58 -2.71 2.47
N ALA A 74 -2.58 -1.87 2.80
CA ALA A 74 -3.00 -1.65 4.19
C ALA A 74 -3.72 -2.86 4.83
N VAL A 75 -4.24 -3.79 4.04
CA VAL A 75 -4.81 -5.05 4.53
C VAL A 75 -3.69 -6.05 4.84
N TRP A 76 -2.71 -6.17 3.94
CA TRP A 76 -1.59 -7.10 4.09
C TRP A 76 -0.80 -6.87 5.37
N MET A 77 -0.55 -5.61 5.72
CA MET A 77 0.25 -5.25 6.91
C MET A 77 -0.36 -5.74 8.23
N ARG A 78 -1.66 -6.08 8.26
CA ARG A 78 -2.32 -6.61 9.46
C ARG A 78 -1.71 -7.93 9.96
N ARG A 79 -0.88 -8.61 9.14
CA ARG A 79 -0.07 -9.75 9.59
C ARG A 79 1.03 -9.37 10.58
N ILE A 80 1.48 -8.11 10.56
CA ILE A 80 2.58 -7.62 11.39
C ILE A 80 1.99 -7.23 12.76
N GLN A 81 2.40 -7.93 13.83
CA GLN A 81 1.88 -7.75 15.18
C GLN A 81 2.94 -7.21 16.15
N GLU A 82 3.86 -6.42 15.62
CA GLU A 82 4.97 -5.79 16.33
C GLU A 82 5.25 -4.42 15.69
N PRO A 83 5.87 -3.47 16.42
CA PRO A 83 6.17 -2.16 15.86
C PRO A 83 7.00 -2.23 14.57
N PHE A 84 6.61 -1.47 13.56
CA PHE A 84 7.31 -1.43 12.27
C PHE A 84 7.18 -0.06 11.59
N SER A 85 8.03 0.16 10.58
CA SER A 85 7.95 1.30 9.68
C SER A 85 7.59 0.85 8.26
N LEU A 86 6.75 1.62 7.59
CA LEU A 86 6.32 1.38 6.21
C LEU A 86 7.19 2.20 5.26
N LEU A 87 7.74 1.54 4.24
CA LEU A 87 8.39 2.18 3.11
C LEU A 87 7.62 1.82 1.83
N SER A 88 7.02 2.82 1.20
CA SER A 88 6.31 2.68 -0.07
C SER A 88 7.13 3.29 -1.19
N PHE A 89 7.30 2.57 -2.29
CA PHE A 89 7.83 3.10 -3.53
C PHE A 89 6.67 3.34 -4.48
N ASP A 90 6.28 4.59 -4.63
CA ASP A 90 5.11 4.96 -5.42
C ASP A 90 5.27 6.36 -6.02
N ASN A 91 4.70 6.53 -7.21
CA ASN A 91 4.59 7.83 -7.85
C ASN A 91 3.56 8.73 -7.15
N HIS A 92 2.60 8.14 -6.44
CA HIS A 92 1.54 8.81 -5.71
C HIS A 92 1.77 8.71 -4.20
N PRO A 93 1.40 9.75 -3.43
CA PRO A 93 1.49 9.70 -1.98
C PRO A 93 0.34 8.92 -1.34
N ASP A 94 -0.75 8.65 -2.07
CA ASP A 94 -1.92 7.85 -1.64
C ASP A 94 -2.51 8.23 -0.27
N TRP A 95 -2.47 9.52 0.01
CA TRP A 95 -2.79 10.14 1.29
C TRP A 95 -4.13 10.88 1.29
N ASP A 96 -5.00 10.67 0.31
CA ASP A 96 -6.27 11.38 0.24
C ASP A 96 -7.15 11.00 1.43
N ILE A 97 -7.72 12.00 2.09
CA ILE A 97 -8.62 11.84 3.25
C ILE A 97 -10.09 11.72 2.83
N ARG A 98 -10.42 11.99 1.56
CA ARG A 98 -11.78 11.96 1.04
C ARG A 98 -12.30 10.53 0.88
N PRO A 99 -13.63 10.32 0.93
CA PRO A 99 -14.21 9.04 0.58
C PRO A 99 -13.92 8.66 -0.89
N PRO A 100 -13.92 7.36 -1.24
CA PRO A 100 -14.21 6.22 -0.37
C PRO A 100 -13.07 5.89 0.61
N ARG A 101 -13.40 5.32 1.78
CA ARG A 101 -12.44 5.08 2.87
C ARG A 101 -11.34 4.07 2.50
N TRP A 102 -11.69 3.00 1.79
CA TRP A 102 -10.72 2.04 1.25
C TRP A 102 -10.62 2.24 -0.25
N CYS A 103 -9.59 2.95 -0.69
CA CYS A 103 -9.33 3.24 -2.09
C CYS A 103 -7.84 3.46 -2.36
N CYS A 104 -7.44 3.33 -3.62
CA CYS A 104 -6.04 3.53 -4.04
C CYS A 104 -5.51 4.91 -3.65
N GLY A 105 -6.26 5.99 -3.84
CA GLY A 105 -5.77 7.33 -3.52
C GLY A 105 -5.63 7.65 -2.02
N GLY A 106 -6.13 6.81 -1.12
CA GLY A 106 -6.21 7.11 0.32
C GLY A 106 -5.71 6.00 1.25
N TRP A 107 -5.05 4.96 0.73
CA TRP A 107 -4.68 3.78 1.53
C TRP A 107 -3.58 4.06 2.54
N VAL A 108 -2.69 5.04 2.32
CA VAL A 108 -1.66 5.41 3.29
C VAL A 108 -2.30 5.94 4.58
N ASN A 109 -3.43 6.64 4.49
CA ASN A 109 -4.18 7.01 5.68
C ASN A 109 -4.75 5.79 6.43
N ARG A 110 -5.18 4.75 5.70
CA ARG A 110 -5.64 3.49 6.32
C ARG A 110 -4.51 2.74 7.00
N ALA A 111 -3.33 2.73 6.38
CA ALA A 111 -2.11 2.18 6.97
C ALA A 111 -1.78 2.89 8.31
N LEU A 112 -1.82 4.23 8.34
CA LEU A 112 -1.51 5.05 9.52
C LEU A 112 -2.47 4.84 10.71
N GLU A 113 -3.67 4.32 10.47
CA GLU A 113 -4.62 3.93 11.52
C GLU A 113 -4.18 2.64 12.24
N TYR A 114 -3.25 1.87 11.68
CA TYR A 114 -2.79 0.61 12.26
C TYR A 114 -1.88 0.83 13.49
N ARG A 115 -2.23 0.18 14.61
CA ARG A 115 -1.60 0.43 15.92
C ARG A 115 -0.10 0.14 15.98
N TRP A 116 0.38 -0.78 15.14
CA TRP A 116 1.77 -1.20 15.10
C TRP A 116 2.63 -0.39 14.12
N LEU A 117 1.99 0.45 13.29
CA LEU A 117 2.72 1.29 12.35
C LEU A 117 3.22 2.55 13.05
N GLU A 118 4.53 2.61 13.29
CA GLU A 118 5.17 3.75 13.93
C GLU A 118 5.33 4.93 12.98
N SER A 119 5.76 4.66 11.75
CA SER A 119 5.99 5.69 10.73
C SER A 119 5.80 5.14 9.31
N ALA A 120 5.49 6.02 8.36
CA ALA A 120 5.41 5.70 6.94
C ALA A 120 6.25 6.68 6.12
N GLN A 121 6.88 6.16 5.08
CA GLN A 121 7.63 6.93 4.10
C GLN A 121 7.17 6.55 2.70
N VAL A 122 6.98 7.54 1.83
CA VAL A 122 6.69 7.31 0.41
C VAL A 122 7.81 7.91 -0.43
N TRP A 123 8.42 7.09 -1.27
CA TRP A 123 9.59 7.40 -2.06
C TRP A 123 9.26 7.33 -3.55
N GLY A 124 9.73 8.32 -4.31
CA GLY A 124 9.53 8.37 -5.75
C GLY A 124 8.31 9.17 -6.19
N CYS A 125 7.63 9.88 -5.27
CA CYS A 125 6.46 10.68 -5.63
C CYS A 125 6.83 11.72 -6.70
N SER A 126 6.19 11.66 -7.87
CA SER A 126 6.42 12.60 -8.97
C SER A 126 5.11 13.22 -9.48
N ASN A 127 4.05 13.19 -8.66
CA ASN A 127 2.71 13.58 -9.07
C ASN A 127 2.27 15.02 -8.69
N PHE A 128 1.29 15.56 -9.44
CA PHE A 128 0.66 16.88 -9.23
C PHE A 128 -0.02 17.05 -7.87
N GLU A 129 -0.35 15.95 -7.20
CA GLU A 129 -1.02 15.93 -5.88
C GLU A 129 -0.19 16.58 -4.77
N LEU A 130 1.11 16.77 -5.00
CA LEU A 130 2.00 17.47 -4.07
C LEU A 130 1.82 19.00 -4.13
N ASN A 131 1.28 19.53 -5.23
CA ASN A 131 1.08 20.96 -5.45
C ASN A 131 -0.26 21.44 -4.90
N TRP A 132 -0.31 22.73 -4.54
CA TRP A 132 -1.59 23.41 -4.31
C TRP A 132 -2.36 23.51 -5.64
N PRO A 133 -3.69 23.31 -5.69
CA PRO A 133 -4.62 23.05 -4.59
C PRO A 133 -4.80 21.57 -4.25
N HIS A 134 -4.12 20.65 -4.92
CA HIS A 134 -4.34 19.21 -4.75
C HIS A 134 -3.86 18.67 -3.39
N ASN A 135 -2.95 19.38 -2.72
CA ASN A 135 -2.54 19.11 -1.33
C ASN A 135 -3.54 19.60 -0.25
N LEU A 136 -4.71 20.12 -0.63
CA LEU A 136 -5.72 20.58 0.33
C LEU A 136 -6.23 19.44 1.23
N PHE A 137 -6.25 18.22 0.70
CA PHE A 137 -6.77 17.02 1.38
C PHE A 137 -5.67 16.15 2.00
N THR A 138 -4.48 16.70 2.17
CA THR A 138 -3.36 15.98 2.78
C THR A 138 -3.50 15.87 4.30
N PRO A 139 -3.08 14.76 4.95
CA PRO A 139 -3.11 14.59 6.41
C PRO A 139 -2.06 15.47 7.12
N ARG A 140 -2.33 16.79 7.21
CA ARG A 140 -1.39 17.81 7.72
C ARG A 140 -0.81 17.47 9.10
N LYS A 141 -1.63 17.00 10.04
CA LYS A 141 -1.18 16.65 11.40
C LYS A 141 -0.14 15.53 11.39
N VAL A 142 -0.33 14.52 10.55
CA VAL A 142 0.58 13.37 10.46
C VAL A 142 1.89 13.78 9.81
N LEU A 143 1.84 14.58 8.74
CA LEU A 143 3.05 15.15 8.12
C LEU A 143 3.84 16.04 9.08
N GLN A 144 3.15 16.90 9.83
CA GLN A 144 3.77 17.80 10.83
C GLN A 144 4.46 17.00 11.95
N SER A 145 3.85 15.90 12.40
CA SER A 145 4.46 15.01 13.40
C SER A 145 5.68 14.22 12.89
N GLY A 146 5.93 14.22 11.57
CA GLY A 146 6.97 13.38 10.95
C GLY A 146 6.62 11.90 10.85
N ARG A 147 5.41 11.50 11.28
CA ARG A 147 4.89 10.13 11.20
C ARG A 147 4.62 9.69 9.76
N LEU A 148 4.38 10.63 8.84
CA LEU A 148 4.39 10.40 7.39
C LEU A 148 5.42 11.32 6.74
N GLN A 149 6.27 10.76 5.88
CA GLN A 149 7.30 11.51 5.17
C GLN A 149 7.23 11.20 3.67
N ILE A 150 7.38 12.23 2.83
CA ILE A 150 7.35 12.10 1.38
C ILE A 150 8.70 12.50 0.81
N PHE A 151 9.29 11.62 0.00
CA PHE A 151 10.54 11.81 -0.70
C PHE A 151 10.25 11.82 -2.21
N SER A 152 10.05 13.01 -2.77
CA SER A 152 9.76 13.19 -4.19
C SER A 152 11.00 13.09 -5.07
N TRP A 153 10.79 12.79 -6.36
CA TRP A 153 11.86 12.81 -7.34
C TRP A 153 12.43 14.24 -7.51
N LYS A 154 13.74 14.40 -7.29
CA LYS A 154 14.42 15.71 -7.18
C LYS A 154 14.30 16.58 -8.45
N GLU A 155 14.29 15.96 -9.63
CA GLU A 155 14.30 16.67 -10.91
C GLU A 155 12.94 17.28 -11.30
N ARG A 156 11.82 16.83 -10.73
CA ARG A 156 10.47 17.26 -11.16
C ARG A 156 9.83 18.33 -10.25
N TYR A 157 10.20 18.41 -8.97
CA TYR A 157 9.62 19.38 -8.02
C TYR A 157 10.67 19.92 -7.03
N PRO A 158 11.50 20.89 -7.44
CA PRO A 158 12.42 21.52 -6.49
C PRO A 158 11.61 22.30 -5.43
N LYS A 159 11.79 21.92 -4.16
CA LYS A 159 11.39 22.68 -2.95
C LYS A 159 9.88 22.75 -2.65
N LEU A 160 9.18 21.62 -2.65
CA LEU A 160 7.85 21.56 -2.01
C LEU A 160 7.98 21.42 -0.50
N SER A 161 7.28 22.26 0.27
CA SER A 161 7.29 22.25 1.74
C SER A 161 6.79 20.93 2.36
N ILE A 162 6.12 20.11 1.55
CA ILE A 162 5.56 18.82 1.94
C ILE A 162 6.56 17.67 1.79
N CYS A 163 7.62 17.88 1.00
CA CYS A 163 8.64 16.88 0.72
C CYS A 163 9.81 17.06 1.70
N ARG A 164 10.42 15.94 2.09
CA ARG A 164 11.68 15.93 2.82
C ARG A 164 12.83 15.82 1.83
N GLU A 165 13.90 16.58 2.05
CA GLU A 165 15.16 16.33 1.37
C GLU A 165 15.76 15.05 1.97
N GLY A 166 16.11 14.08 1.13
CA GLY A 166 16.92 12.96 1.57
C GLY A 166 18.22 13.52 2.14
N ALA A 167 18.59 13.12 3.36
CA ALA A 167 19.90 13.42 3.88
C ALA A 167 20.91 12.97 2.83
N GLY A 168 21.71 13.89 2.30
CA GLY A 168 22.77 13.54 1.36
C GLY A 168 23.62 12.45 2.00
N LEU A 169 23.63 11.27 1.39
CA LEU A 169 24.62 10.24 1.68
C LEU A 169 26.01 10.78 1.35
#